data_AF-A0AAP2MRT0-F1
#
_entry.id   AF-A0AAP2MRT0-F1
#
_cell.length_a   1.000
_cell.length_b   1.000
_cell.length_c   1.000
_cell.angle_alpha   90.00
_cell.angle_beta   90.00
_cell.angle_gamma   90.00
#
_symmetry.space_group_name_H-M   'P 1'
#
loop_
_entity.id
_entity.type
_entity.pdbx_description
1 polymer ?
#
loop_
_entity_poly.entity_id
_entity_poly.type
_entity_poly.pdbx_seq_one_letter_code
_entity_poly.pdbx_strand_id
1 'polypeptide(L)'
;MYPVVFFDALRVKIRDEGVVRNKAIYLALGVRRDGTRDVLGLWIEQTEGARFWLRVVNDLKLRGVQDILIAVVDGLKGFPEAINTVFPETTVQTCIVHLIRNSLDFASWKDRKSVAAALKEVYRAPSAEAAAVALDAFDTSPWGTKYPPIAALWRRAWDQVIPFYAFAPDIRKIVYTTNAIESLHMQLRKIIKARGHFPSDEAALKLIWLA
;
A
#
# COMPACT_ATOMS: atom_id res chain seq x y z
N MET A 1 -3.51 13.89 14.62
CA MET A 1 -2.24 13.69 13.91
C MET A 1 -1.93 12.20 13.92
N TYR A 2 -1.59 11.63 12.77
CA TYR A 2 -1.25 10.22 12.61
C TYR A 2 0.20 10.10 12.11
N PRO A 3 1.12 9.46 12.88
CA PRO A 3 2.47 9.19 12.41
C PRO A 3 2.52 8.41 11.10
N VAL A 4 1.68 7.39 10.93
CA VAL A 4 1.62 6.59 9.71
C VAL A 4 0.17 6.37 9.33
N VAL A 5 -0.16 6.55 8.05
CA VAL A 5 -1.43 6.13 7.47
C VAL A 5 -1.16 5.20 6.30
N PHE A 6 -1.71 3.99 6.33
CA PHE A 6 -1.66 3.05 5.23
C PHE A 6 -2.92 3.18 4.39
N PHE A 7 -2.74 3.31 3.08
CA PHE A 7 -3.82 3.24 2.10
C PHE A 7 -3.70 1.94 1.32
N ASP A 8 -4.77 1.16 1.28
CA ASP A 8 -4.81 -0.12 0.57
C ASP A 8 -6.25 -0.40 0.12
N ALA A 9 -6.44 -1.47 -0.64
CA ALA A 9 -7.73 -1.91 -1.10
C ALA A 9 -7.93 -3.42 -0.98
N LEU A 10 -9.17 -3.82 -0.72
CA LEU A 10 -9.62 -5.19 -0.87
C LEU A 10 -10.62 -5.32 -2.03
N ARG A 11 -10.49 -6.39 -2.82
CA ARG A 11 -11.43 -6.71 -3.90
C ARG A 11 -12.60 -7.52 -3.34
N VAL A 12 -13.82 -7.07 -3.61
CA VAL A 12 -15.06 -7.68 -3.15
C VAL A 12 -16.02 -7.88 -4.34
N LYS A 13 -16.72 -9.02 -4.36
CA LYS A 13 -17.75 -9.32 -5.36
C LYS A 13 -19.06 -8.65 -4.97
N ILE A 14 -19.50 -7.69 -5.76
CA ILE A 14 -20.72 -6.90 -5.50
C ILE A 14 -21.57 -6.91 -6.76
N ARG A 15 -22.88 -7.11 -6.60
CA ARG A 15 -23.86 -6.98 -7.68
C ARG A 15 -24.09 -5.49 -7.96
N ASP A 16 -23.92 -5.12 -9.21
CA ASP A 16 -24.07 -3.77 -9.72
C ASP A 16 -24.74 -3.84 -11.10
N GLU A 17 -25.85 -3.13 -11.27
CA GLU A 17 -26.67 -3.15 -12.50
C GLU A 17 -27.01 -4.58 -12.98
N GLY A 18 -27.38 -5.46 -12.05
CA GLY A 18 -27.74 -6.86 -12.35
C GLY A 18 -26.57 -7.81 -12.59
N VAL A 19 -25.33 -7.32 -12.62
CA VAL A 19 -24.12 -8.13 -12.86
C VAL A 19 -23.22 -8.14 -11.62
N VAL A 20 -22.66 -9.30 -11.27
CA VAL A 20 -21.67 -9.38 -10.19
C VAL A 20 -20.30 -8.94 -10.71
N ARG A 21 -19.75 -7.87 -10.15
CA ARG A 21 -18.44 -7.30 -10.51
C ARG A 21 -17.49 -7.35 -9.32
N ASN A 22 -16.18 -7.42 -9.59
CA ASN A 22 -15.15 -7.26 -8.56
C ASN A 22 -14.87 -5.77 -8.34
N LYS A 23 -15.41 -5.19 -7.28
CA LYS A 23 -15.15 -3.79 -6.89
C LYS A 23 -14.02 -3.70 -5.86
N ALA A 24 -13.25 -2.62 -5.91
CA ALA A 24 -12.28 -2.30 -4.87
C ALA A 24 -12.99 -1.55 -3.74
N ILE A 25 -12.66 -1.93 -2.50
CA ILE A 25 -13.00 -1.18 -1.31
C ILE A 25 -11.68 -0.65 -0.77
N TYR A 26 -11.50 0.66 -0.90
CA TYR A 26 -10.34 1.39 -0.44
C TYR A 26 -10.48 1.67 1.05
N LEU A 27 -9.38 1.53 1.79
CA LEU A 27 -9.32 1.81 3.21
C LEU A 27 -8.11 2.68 3.54
N ALA A 28 -8.26 3.46 4.61
CA ALA A 28 -7.18 4.20 5.23
C ALA A 28 -7.04 3.70 6.68
N LEU A 29 -5.89 3.13 7.03
CA LEU A 29 -5.58 2.66 8.38
C LEU A 29 -4.54 3.60 9.00
N GLY A 30 -4.97 4.42 9.95
CA GLY A 30 -4.10 5.30 10.72
C GLY A 30 -3.49 4.59 11.92
N VAL A 31 -2.22 4.84 12.17
CA VAL A 31 -1.51 4.43 13.40
C VAL A 31 -1.27 5.68 14.23
N ARG A 32 -1.68 5.66 15.49
CA ARG A 32 -1.47 6.75 16.46
C ARG A 32 -0.08 6.68 17.09
N ARG A 33 0.29 7.73 17.83
CA ARG A 33 1.59 7.85 18.53
C ARG A 33 1.83 6.74 19.55
N ASP A 34 0.77 6.23 20.17
CA ASP A 34 0.82 5.12 21.13
C ASP A 34 0.79 3.73 20.45
N GLY A 35 0.81 3.68 19.12
CA GLY A 35 0.73 2.44 18.34
C GLY A 35 -0.67 1.87 18.17
N THR A 36 -1.71 2.50 18.74
CA THR A 36 -3.11 2.12 18.47
C THR A 36 -3.48 2.41 17.02
N ARG A 37 -4.48 1.70 16.51
CA ARG A 37 -4.83 1.68 15.09
C ARG A 37 -6.29 2.07 14.91
N ASP A 38 -6.53 3.00 13.99
CA ASP A 38 -7.85 3.47 13.63
C ASP A 38 -8.10 3.25 12.14
N VAL A 39 -9.22 2.61 11.80
CA VAL A 39 -9.72 2.65 10.42
C VAL A 39 -10.31 4.03 10.20
N LEU A 40 -9.62 4.86 9.43
CA LEU A 40 -10.02 6.23 9.17
C LEU A 40 -11.20 6.28 8.19
N GLY A 41 -11.30 5.34 7.25
CA GLY A 41 -12.45 5.28 6.38
C GLY A 41 -12.43 4.12 5.41
N LEU A 42 -13.56 3.96 4.74
CA LEU A 42 -13.84 2.96 3.72
C LEU A 42 -14.52 3.66 2.55
N TRP A 43 -14.04 3.43 1.34
CA TRP A 43 -14.61 4.02 0.13
C TRP A 43 -14.75 2.96 -0.95
N ILE A 44 -15.89 2.96 -1.64
CA ILE A 44 -16.08 2.16 -2.85
C ILE A 44 -16.09 3.14 -4.02
N GLU A 45 -15.30 2.83 -5.03
CA GLU A 45 -15.27 3.59 -6.27
C GLU A 45 -15.08 2.64 -7.44
N GLN A 46 -15.73 2.95 -8.57
CA GLN A 46 -15.59 2.14 -9.78
C GLN A 46 -14.28 2.42 -10.52
N THR A 47 -13.80 3.67 -10.46
CA THR A 47 -12.58 4.10 -11.15
C THR A 47 -11.55 4.67 -10.18
N GLU A 48 -10.36 4.09 -10.23
CA GLU A 48 -9.22 4.57 -9.46
C GLU A 48 -8.50 5.67 -10.21
N GLY A 49 -8.43 6.86 -9.63
CA GLY A 49 -7.75 7.99 -10.25
C GLY A 49 -7.47 9.13 -9.28
N ALA A 50 -6.64 10.09 -9.73
CA ALA A 50 -6.19 11.20 -8.90
C ALA A 50 -7.35 12.01 -8.27
N ARG A 51 -8.47 12.20 -9.00
CA ARG A 51 -9.66 12.89 -8.48
C ARG A 51 -10.32 12.14 -7.32
N PHE A 52 -10.38 10.81 -7.40
CA PHE A 52 -10.92 9.99 -6.32
C PHE A 52 -10.06 10.13 -5.06
N TRP A 53 -8.74 9.96 -5.20
CA TRP A 53 -7.83 10.07 -4.07
C TRP A 53 -7.80 11.47 -3.46
N LEU A 54 -7.83 12.53 -4.27
CA LEU A 54 -7.91 13.90 -3.75
C LEU A 54 -9.17 14.11 -2.89
N ARG A 55 -10.32 13.55 -3.31
CA ARG A 55 -11.55 13.58 -2.52
C ARG A 55 -11.42 12.78 -1.21
N VAL A 56 -10.81 11.59 -1.24
CA VAL A 56 -10.56 10.79 -0.03
C VAL A 56 -9.67 11.56 0.96
N VAL A 57 -8.57 12.14 0.49
CA VAL A 57 -7.64 12.85 1.37
C VAL A 57 -8.27 14.15 1.91
N ASN A 58 -9.06 14.87 1.12
CA ASN A 58 -9.85 16.01 1.61
C ASN A 58 -10.88 15.59 2.65
N ASP A 59 -11.60 14.47 2.45
CA ASP A 59 -12.55 13.94 3.43
C ASP A 59 -11.85 13.62 4.78
N LEU A 60 -10.65 13.04 4.75
CA LEU A 60 -9.85 12.86 5.96
C LEU A 60 -9.60 14.19 6.69
N LYS A 61 -9.17 15.23 5.95
CA LYS A 61 -8.88 16.56 6.52
C LYS A 61 -10.14 17.22 7.09
N LEU A 62 -11.26 17.17 6.36
CA LEU A 62 -12.55 17.75 6.78
C LEU A 62 -13.10 17.08 8.05
N ARG A 63 -12.87 15.78 8.23
CA ARG A 63 -13.24 15.05 9.46
C ARG A 63 -12.23 15.23 10.61
N GLY A 64 -11.26 16.13 10.45
CA GLY A 64 -10.39 16.59 11.53
C GLY A 64 -9.00 15.93 11.56
N VAL A 65 -8.61 15.15 10.55
CA VAL A 65 -7.21 14.71 10.43
C VAL A 65 -6.34 15.94 10.20
N GLN A 66 -5.60 16.35 11.23
CA GLN A 66 -4.77 17.56 11.18
C GLN A 66 -3.48 17.36 10.39
N ASP A 67 -2.86 16.18 10.52
CA ASP A 67 -1.52 15.93 10.03
C ASP A 67 -1.26 14.43 9.86
N ILE A 68 -0.50 14.08 8.84
CA ILE A 68 -0.03 12.74 8.48
C ILE A 68 1.47 12.83 8.20
N LEU A 69 2.31 12.20 9.02
CA LEU A 69 3.76 12.28 8.78
C LEU A 69 4.18 11.39 7.61
N ILE A 70 3.70 10.14 7.59
CA ILE A 70 4.00 9.17 6.55
C ILE A 70 2.70 8.61 5.97
N ALA A 71 2.51 8.73 4.67
CA ALA A 71 1.45 8.05 3.94
C ALA A 71 2.03 6.88 3.14
N VAL A 72 1.64 5.66 3.48
CA VAL A 72 2.08 4.44 2.79
C VAL A 72 1.05 4.05 1.75
N VAL A 73 1.43 4.03 0.47
CA VAL A 73 0.55 3.78 -0.69
C VAL A 73 1.11 2.69 -1.59
N ASP A 74 0.32 2.07 -2.44
CA ASP A 74 0.71 0.97 -3.35
C ASP A 74 1.46 1.40 -4.63
N GLY A 75 1.69 2.72 -4.81
CA GLY A 75 2.43 3.28 -5.96
C GLY A 75 1.54 3.74 -7.12
N LEU A 76 0.25 4.01 -6.86
CA LEU A 76 -0.66 4.56 -7.86
C LEU A 76 -0.24 5.95 -8.36
N LYS A 77 -0.24 6.12 -9.68
CA LYS A 77 0.05 7.39 -10.34
C LYS A 77 -0.97 8.46 -9.92
N GLY A 78 -0.49 9.65 -9.56
CA GLY A 78 -1.35 10.77 -9.16
C GLY A 78 -1.77 10.75 -7.70
N PHE A 79 -1.53 9.66 -6.96
CA PHE A 79 -1.90 9.57 -5.55
C PHE A 79 -0.93 10.36 -4.63
N PRO A 80 0.40 10.28 -4.81
CA PRO A 80 1.32 11.14 -4.06
C PRO A 80 0.97 12.63 -4.20
N GLU A 81 0.68 13.07 -5.42
CA GLU A 81 0.31 14.46 -5.72
C GLU A 81 -1.00 14.86 -5.02
N ALA A 82 -1.99 13.95 -4.98
CA ALA A 82 -3.24 14.18 -4.26
C ALA A 82 -3.02 14.29 -2.73
N ILE A 83 -2.11 13.51 -2.16
CA ILE A 83 -1.75 13.58 -0.74
C ILE A 83 -1.07 14.93 -0.45
N ASN A 84 0.00 15.26 -1.18
CA ASN A 84 0.77 16.49 -0.93
C ASN A 84 -0.02 17.77 -1.26
N THR A 85 -1.06 17.70 -2.09
CA THR A 85 -1.99 18.84 -2.29
C THR A 85 -2.74 19.19 -1.00
N VAL A 86 -3.10 18.20 -0.18
CA VAL A 86 -3.94 18.38 1.03
C VAL A 86 -3.10 18.44 2.30
N PHE A 87 -2.02 17.65 2.35
CA PHE A 87 -1.04 17.56 3.42
C PHE A 87 0.39 17.74 2.84
N PRO A 88 0.85 18.98 2.62
CA PRO A 88 2.09 19.28 1.91
C PRO A 88 3.34 18.65 2.53
N GLU A 89 3.40 18.63 3.86
CA GLU A 89 4.53 18.11 4.64
C GLU A 89 4.54 16.57 4.77
N THR A 90 3.52 15.88 4.25
CA THR A 90 3.45 14.43 4.33
C THR A 90 4.52 13.78 3.45
N THR A 91 5.29 12.89 4.07
CA THR A 91 6.18 11.99 3.34
C THR A 91 5.37 10.85 2.73
N VAL A 92 5.35 10.77 1.40
CA VAL A 92 4.69 9.66 0.71
C VAL A 92 5.69 8.53 0.48
N GLN A 93 5.32 7.34 0.94
CA GLN A 93 6.12 6.13 0.87
C GLN A 93 5.40 5.07 0.02
N THR A 94 6.07 4.55 -1.00
CA THR A 94 5.61 3.34 -1.70
C THR A 94 5.73 2.14 -0.76
N CYS A 95 4.64 1.38 -0.63
CA CYS A 95 4.56 0.19 0.18
C CYS A 95 5.50 -0.89 -0.38
N ILE A 96 6.54 -1.22 0.40
CA ILE A 96 7.56 -2.20 0.02
C ILE A 96 6.95 -3.57 -0.26
N VAL A 97 5.91 -3.97 0.47
CA VAL A 97 5.24 -5.27 0.24
C VAL A 97 4.50 -5.30 -1.09
N HIS A 98 3.81 -4.21 -1.46
CA HIS A 98 3.21 -4.09 -2.78
C HIS A 98 4.27 -4.05 -3.88
N LEU A 99 5.37 -3.33 -3.67
CA LEU A 99 6.47 -3.27 -4.62
C LEU A 99 7.13 -4.63 -4.84
N ILE A 100 7.33 -5.42 -3.77
CA ILE A 100 7.81 -6.80 -3.86
C ILE A 100 6.79 -7.67 -4.60
N ARG A 101 5.50 -7.60 -4.27
CA ARG A 101 4.45 -8.38 -4.93
C ARG A 101 4.45 -8.12 -6.44
N ASN A 102 4.45 -6.85 -6.84
CA ASN A 102 4.52 -6.42 -8.24
C ASN A 102 5.82 -6.91 -8.91
N SER A 103 6.94 -6.94 -8.18
CA SER A 103 8.20 -7.50 -8.68
C SER A 103 8.09 -9.00 -8.95
N LEU A 104 7.43 -9.74 -8.05
CA LEU A 104 7.27 -11.20 -8.15
C LEU A 104 6.28 -11.65 -9.23
N ASP A 105 5.46 -10.74 -9.76
CA ASP A 105 4.57 -11.03 -10.89
C ASP A 105 5.35 -11.26 -12.20
N PHE A 106 6.57 -10.71 -12.32
CA PHE A 106 7.49 -11.02 -13.43
C PHE A 106 8.23 -12.35 -13.25
N ALA A 107 8.34 -12.83 -12.01
CA ALA A 107 9.14 -13.99 -11.66
C ALA A 107 8.35 -15.30 -11.74
N SER A 108 9.01 -16.37 -12.20
CA SER A 108 8.43 -17.71 -12.21
C SER A 108 8.19 -18.18 -10.77
N TRP A 109 7.18 -19.05 -10.55
CA TRP A 109 6.86 -19.56 -9.20
C TRP A 109 8.08 -20.14 -8.46
N LYS A 110 8.93 -20.88 -9.18
CA LYS A 110 10.14 -21.51 -8.62
C LYS A 110 11.18 -20.48 -8.15
N ASP A 111 11.25 -19.35 -8.83
CA ASP A 111 12.27 -18.32 -8.59
C ASP A 111 11.82 -17.26 -7.56
N ARG A 112 10.50 -17.11 -7.34
CA ARG A 112 9.92 -16.07 -6.46
C ARG A 112 10.58 -15.98 -5.09
N LYS A 113 10.86 -17.12 -4.44
CA LYS A 113 11.49 -17.15 -3.11
C LYS A 113 12.89 -16.55 -3.14
N SER A 114 13.69 -16.89 -4.14
CA SER A 114 15.07 -16.42 -4.28
C SER A 114 15.13 -14.96 -4.71
N VAL A 115 14.24 -14.54 -5.62
CA VAL A 115 14.11 -13.14 -6.04
C VAL A 115 13.69 -12.26 -4.85
N ALA A 116 12.71 -12.69 -4.05
CA ALA A 116 12.30 -11.97 -2.86
C ALA A 116 13.41 -11.85 -1.81
N ALA A 117 14.26 -12.88 -1.69
CA ALA A 117 15.43 -12.85 -0.82
C ALA A 117 16.48 -11.85 -1.33
N ALA A 118 16.75 -11.80 -2.63
CA ALA A 118 17.69 -10.84 -3.21
C ALA A 118 17.18 -9.39 -3.06
N LEU A 119 15.89 -9.13 -3.28
CA LEU A 119 15.28 -7.81 -3.07
C LEU A 119 15.27 -7.37 -1.59
N LYS A 120 15.42 -8.30 -0.64
CA LYS A 120 15.50 -7.99 0.79
C LYS A 120 16.74 -7.17 1.14
N GLU A 121 17.83 -7.38 0.44
CA GLU A 121 19.07 -6.62 0.63
C GLU A 121 18.87 -5.14 0.29
N VAL A 122 17.96 -4.82 -0.63
CA VAL A 122 17.60 -3.44 -0.96
C VAL A 122 16.92 -2.78 0.22
N TYR A 123 15.72 -3.23 0.63
CA TYR A 123 14.92 -2.53 1.64
C TYR A 123 15.38 -2.72 3.10
N ARG A 124 16.34 -3.63 3.36
CA ARG A 124 16.97 -3.79 4.67
C ARG A 124 18.34 -3.12 4.77
N ALA A 125 18.79 -2.44 3.73
CA ALA A 125 20.04 -1.70 3.76
C ALA A 125 20.06 -0.68 4.93
N PRO A 126 21.24 -0.35 5.47
CA PRO A 126 21.35 0.59 6.59
C PRO A 126 20.99 2.03 6.20
N SER A 127 21.18 2.41 4.94
CA SER A 127 20.91 3.76 4.41
C SER A 127 20.40 3.71 2.96
N ALA A 128 19.93 4.86 2.46
CA ALA A 128 19.47 5.00 1.08
C ALA A 128 20.60 4.76 0.05
N GLU A 129 21.82 5.19 0.37
CA GLU A 129 23.01 4.99 -0.46
C GLU A 129 23.36 3.50 -0.55
N ALA A 130 23.36 2.81 0.58
CA ALA A 130 23.58 1.36 0.61
C ALA A 130 22.46 0.60 -0.12
N ALA A 131 21.21 1.08 -0.04
CA ALA A 131 20.09 0.52 -0.77
C ALA A 131 20.24 0.70 -2.29
N ALA A 132 20.75 1.85 -2.75
CA ALA A 132 21.02 2.10 -4.16
C ALA A 132 22.08 1.14 -4.70
N VAL A 133 23.19 0.96 -3.96
CA VAL A 133 24.22 -0.02 -4.29
C VAL A 133 23.65 -1.44 -4.34
N ALA A 134 22.80 -1.81 -3.38
CA ALA A 134 22.15 -3.11 -3.37
C ALA A 134 21.19 -3.30 -4.57
N LEU A 135 20.49 -2.24 -5.00
CA LEU A 135 19.63 -2.28 -6.18
C LEU A 135 20.43 -2.44 -7.48
N ASP A 136 21.57 -1.78 -7.61
CA ASP A 136 22.46 -1.94 -8.77
C ASP A 136 23.13 -3.33 -8.78
N ALA A 137 23.49 -3.85 -7.61
CA ALA A 137 23.95 -5.22 -7.47
C ALA A 137 22.86 -6.24 -7.85
N PHE A 138 21.59 -5.98 -7.48
CA PHE A 138 20.46 -6.80 -7.91
C PHE A 138 20.29 -6.77 -9.43
N ASP A 139 20.35 -5.58 -10.04
CA ASP A 139 20.16 -5.39 -11.48
C ASP A 139 21.19 -6.14 -12.33
N THR A 140 22.45 -6.15 -11.88
CA THR A 140 23.55 -6.87 -12.55
C THR A 140 23.64 -8.36 -12.17
N SER A 141 22.86 -8.81 -11.18
CA SER A 141 22.84 -10.21 -10.75
C SER A 141 22.19 -11.13 -11.80
N PRO A 142 22.30 -12.47 -11.66
CA PRO A 142 21.54 -13.40 -12.48
C PRO A 142 20.02 -13.16 -12.43
N TRP A 143 19.49 -12.67 -11.31
CA TRP A 143 18.06 -12.35 -11.19
C TRP A 143 17.67 -11.08 -11.93
N GLY A 144 18.48 -10.02 -11.84
CA GLY A 144 18.26 -8.77 -12.58
C GLY A 144 18.36 -8.98 -14.09
N THR A 145 19.37 -9.72 -14.54
CA THR A 145 19.52 -10.11 -15.96
C THR A 145 18.35 -10.97 -16.45
N LYS A 146 17.85 -11.91 -15.63
CA LYS A 146 16.72 -12.77 -15.99
C LYS A 146 15.37 -12.05 -15.95
N TYR A 147 15.21 -11.08 -15.04
CA TYR A 147 13.99 -10.31 -14.85
C TYR A 147 14.25 -8.78 -14.87
N PRO A 148 14.70 -8.21 -16.01
CA PRO A 148 15.06 -6.79 -16.09
C PRO A 148 13.97 -5.79 -15.65
N PRO A 149 12.66 -6.07 -15.86
CA PRO A 149 11.60 -5.15 -15.41
C PRO A 149 11.59 -4.89 -13.90
N ILE A 150 12.15 -5.78 -13.07
CA ILE A 150 12.12 -5.64 -11.62
C ILE A 150 12.96 -4.44 -11.19
N ALA A 151 14.22 -4.34 -11.61
CA ALA A 151 15.07 -3.21 -11.21
C ALA A 151 14.50 -1.87 -11.74
N ALA A 152 13.97 -1.86 -12.97
CA ALA A 152 13.30 -0.70 -13.54
C ALA A 152 12.05 -0.27 -12.73
N LEU A 153 11.28 -1.24 -12.20
CA LEU A 153 10.14 -0.95 -11.34
C LEU A 153 10.58 -0.23 -10.05
N TRP A 154 11.63 -0.71 -9.39
CA TRP A 154 12.17 -0.10 -8.18
C TRP A 154 12.74 1.29 -8.44
N ARG A 155 13.51 1.47 -9.53
CA ARG A 155 14.07 2.77 -9.92
C ARG A 155 12.99 3.81 -10.20
N ARG A 156 11.88 3.43 -10.84
CA ARG A 156 10.74 4.34 -11.06
C ARG A 156 10.05 4.78 -9.78
N ALA A 157 10.04 3.93 -8.75
CA ALA A 157 9.44 4.24 -7.45
C ALA A 157 10.46 4.82 -6.45
N TRP A 158 11.71 5.03 -6.85
CA TRP A 158 12.84 5.21 -5.94
C TRP A 158 12.66 6.37 -4.96
N ASP A 159 12.22 7.52 -5.46
CA ASP A 159 11.97 8.72 -4.64
C ASP A 159 10.92 8.51 -3.56
N GLN A 160 10.01 7.56 -3.77
CA GLN A 160 8.98 7.16 -2.81
C GLN A 160 9.39 5.89 -2.04
N VAL A 161 10.49 5.23 -2.40
CA VAL A 161 11.04 4.07 -1.68
C VAL A 161 12.02 4.52 -0.62
N ILE A 162 12.92 5.46 -0.90
CA ILE A 162 13.96 5.88 0.04
C ILE A 162 13.50 6.64 1.30
N PRO A 163 12.34 7.31 1.37
CA PRO A 163 12.03 8.14 2.53
C PRO A 163 12.02 7.39 3.86
N PHE A 164 11.67 6.09 3.87
CA PHE A 164 11.69 5.34 5.12
C PHE A 164 13.09 5.16 5.73
N TYR A 165 14.19 5.34 4.96
CA TYR A 165 15.55 5.28 5.51
C TYR A 165 15.85 6.42 6.48
N ALA A 166 15.10 7.52 6.45
CA ALA A 166 15.25 8.59 7.44
C ALA A 166 14.85 8.16 8.86
N PHE A 167 14.09 7.07 9.02
CA PHE A 167 13.61 6.62 10.32
C PHE A 167 14.53 5.57 10.95
N ALA A 168 14.45 5.43 12.28
CA ALA A 168 15.15 4.38 13.02
C ALA A 168 14.66 2.97 12.61
N PRO A 169 15.50 1.92 12.69
CA PRO A 169 15.17 0.57 12.22
C PRO A 169 13.82 0.01 12.70
N ASP A 170 13.42 0.28 13.94
CA ASP A 170 12.14 -0.18 14.47
C ASP A 170 10.94 0.47 13.78
N ILE A 171 11.05 1.75 13.43
CA ILE A 171 10.03 2.47 12.66
C ILE A 171 10.04 1.99 11.21
N ARG A 172 11.22 1.79 10.60
CA ARG A 172 11.33 1.20 9.25
C ARG A 172 10.57 -0.11 9.17
N LYS A 173 10.75 -0.98 10.18
CA LYS A 173 10.06 -2.26 10.27
C LYS A 173 8.55 -2.09 10.29
N ILE A 174 8.01 -1.10 10.98
CA ILE A 174 6.56 -0.82 10.95
C ILE A 174 6.12 -0.36 9.55
N VAL A 175 6.91 0.48 8.89
CA VAL A 175 6.56 1.05 7.57
C VAL A 175 6.64 0.00 6.44
N TYR A 176 7.70 -0.81 6.38
CA TYR A 176 7.85 -1.82 5.33
C TYR A 176 7.16 -3.15 5.66
N THR A 177 6.64 -3.34 6.88
CA THR A 177 5.78 -4.50 7.17
C THR A 177 4.32 -4.10 7.07
N THR A 178 3.57 -4.81 6.24
CA THR A 178 2.12 -4.62 6.08
C THR A 178 1.32 -5.35 7.16
N ASN A 179 1.95 -5.85 8.23
CA ASN A 179 1.29 -6.68 9.25
C ASN A 179 -0.01 -6.07 9.79
N ALA A 180 -0.04 -4.75 10.00
CA ALA A 180 -1.22 -4.06 10.51
C ALA A 180 -2.41 -4.12 9.53
N ILE A 181 -2.16 -3.77 8.26
CA ILE A 181 -3.21 -3.72 7.23
C ILE A 181 -3.55 -5.13 6.71
N GLU A 182 -2.58 -6.04 6.64
CA GLU A 182 -2.80 -7.44 6.30
C GLU A 182 -3.62 -8.18 7.35
N SER A 183 -3.38 -7.90 8.64
CA SER A 183 -4.20 -8.44 9.72
C SER A 183 -5.66 -8.01 9.58
N LEU A 184 -5.90 -6.72 9.31
CA LEU A 184 -7.24 -6.21 9.06
C LEU A 184 -7.86 -6.87 7.82
N HIS A 185 -7.13 -6.90 6.71
CA HIS A 185 -7.57 -7.57 5.49
C HIS A 185 -7.91 -9.04 5.69
N MET A 186 -7.13 -9.77 6.47
CA MET A 186 -7.38 -11.17 6.78
C MET A 186 -8.70 -11.35 7.54
N GLN A 187 -8.97 -10.51 8.55
CA GLN A 187 -10.22 -10.53 9.30
C GLN A 187 -11.41 -10.22 8.39
N LEU A 188 -11.32 -9.15 7.59
CA LEU A 188 -12.36 -8.76 6.63
C LEU A 188 -12.63 -9.86 5.60
N ARG A 189 -11.57 -10.46 5.03
CA ARG A 189 -11.69 -11.56 4.05
C ARG A 189 -12.39 -12.78 4.64
N LYS A 190 -12.15 -13.10 5.92
CA LYS A 190 -12.83 -14.22 6.60
C LYS A 190 -14.34 -14.01 6.64
N ILE A 191 -14.78 -12.80 6.97
CA ILE A 191 -16.20 -12.43 7.05
C ILE A 191 -16.83 -12.38 5.65
N ILE A 192 -16.13 -11.77 4.69
CA ILE A 192 -16.60 -11.65 3.30
C ILE A 192 -16.75 -13.02 2.64
N LYS A 193 -15.81 -13.95 2.87
CA LYS A 193 -15.82 -15.29 2.26
C LYS A 193 -17.11 -16.06 2.59
N ALA A 194 -17.71 -15.85 3.76
CA ALA A 194 -18.96 -16.49 4.15
C ALA A 194 -20.19 -16.01 3.35
N ARG A 195 -20.11 -14.88 2.64
CA ARG A 195 -21.23 -14.28 1.90
C ARG A 195 -21.20 -14.54 0.39
N GLY A 196 -20.03 -14.86 -0.18
CA GLY A 196 -19.86 -15.11 -1.62
C GLY A 196 -19.91 -13.84 -2.49
N HIS A 197 -21.06 -13.17 -2.57
CA HIS A 197 -21.22 -11.85 -3.20
C HIS A 197 -22.24 -11.00 -2.46
N PHE A 198 -22.12 -9.68 -2.59
CA PHE A 198 -23.04 -8.73 -1.97
C PHE A 198 -24.11 -8.24 -2.96
N PRO A 199 -25.33 -7.93 -2.49
CA PRO A 199 -26.41 -7.44 -3.34
C PRO A 199 -26.26 -5.96 -3.75
N SER A 200 -25.48 -5.17 -3.00
CA SER A 200 -25.22 -3.75 -3.27
C SER A 200 -23.94 -3.28 -2.59
N ASP A 201 -23.45 -2.10 -2.99
CA ASP A 201 -22.30 -1.43 -2.37
C ASP A 201 -22.56 -1.14 -0.88
N GLU A 202 -23.77 -0.68 -0.54
CA GLU A 202 -24.19 -0.41 0.84
C GLU A 202 -24.15 -1.68 1.71
N ALA A 203 -24.62 -2.81 1.20
CA ALA A 203 -24.60 -4.08 1.94
C ALA A 203 -23.16 -4.55 2.22
N ALA A 204 -22.25 -4.35 1.27
CA ALA A 204 -20.83 -4.65 1.46
C ALA A 204 -20.20 -3.73 2.52
N LEU A 205 -20.39 -2.41 2.39
CA LEU A 205 -19.88 -1.43 3.34
C LEU A 205 -20.41 -1.68 4.76
N LYS A 206 -21.71 -1.94 4.91
CA LYS A 206 -22.32 -2.20 6.21
C LYS A 206 -21.70 -3.40 6.91
N LEU A 207 -21.47 -4.50 6.18
CA LEU A 207 -20.86 -5.68 6.79
C LEU A 207 -19.40 -5.44 7.18
N ILE A 208 -18.65 -4.74 6.34
CA ILE A 208 -17.23 -4.43 6.60
C ILE A 208 -17.09 -3.44 7.75
N TRP A 209 -18.00 -2.49 7.88
CA TRP A 209 -18.02 -1.53 8.98
C TRP A 209 -18.33 -2.19 10.33
N LEU A 210 -19.15 -3.23 10.35
CA LEU A 210 -19.52 -3.98 11.57
C LEU A 210 -18.47 -5.02 12.01
N ALA A 211 -17.46 -5.29 11.17
CA ALA A 211 -16.45 -6.32 11.38
C ALA A 211 -15.36 -5.87 12.36
#